data_AF-A0A3L7RQG9-F1
#
_entry.id   AF-A0A3L7RQG9-F1
#
_cell.length_a   1.000
_cell.length_b   1.000
_cell.length_c   1.000
_cell.angle_alpha   90.00
_cell.angle_beta   90.00
_cell.angle_gamma   90.00
#
_symmetry.space_group_name_H-M   'P 1'
#
loop_
_entity.id
_entity.type
_entity.pdbx_description
1 polymer ?
#
loop_
_entity_poly.entity_id
_entity_poly.type
_entity_poly.pdbx_seq_one_letter_code
_entity_poly.pdbx_strand_id
1 'polypeptide(L)'
;MRLRRPIVEFACSLALFGLMGGYPSRAQDPDPPIRVRFDAMHSHTWIETLPQPGLNQYHLLAGPSRAAQALSAMGWQVDVQLEAWDAESLASLDLVVLNLVSADRPAFRVSEIAALREFVQQGAGLIIITDHTNCYFHNHALEPLFDQLDLNLSNATACEHAPYTLGQGGGWILIESFGEHPIVSGIKHVGIQTGGTVDARFAVAWTSPTSWADRGRIPMYGEGKDMGFTGDFHQQPDEPNGPLPVLAAKEFGAGRIVVLGDQNAIGGLFLNYADNRRLWLQCARWAAGPNKEPTQQEPADRMARGLAAEAGRSLVWCVEPLADRNIYWGSADRQDHYHAFALLNKYADARATDRCPSEAQWMIVPSEPLMKQEHWRNQVREFLEQPGKHAVVWREEGSSNPSDWIHEVLPNESTASVDSEWIDTWTKTNGSTLELWKNTKRWTNRELLGPEASRNDADVRLEEAMINPLWERGLKRVKSLDQTINWPGDGP
;
A
#
# COMPACT_ATOMS: atom_id res chain seq x y z
N MET A 1 -70.95 -14.14 -31.72
CA MET A 1 -71.55 -12.87 -31.26
C MET A 1 -70.50 -11.79 -31.35
N ARG A 2 -70.62 -10.93 -32.37
CA ARG A 2 -69.75 -9.78 -32.64
C ARG A 2 -70.40 -8.57 -31.97
N LEU A 3 -69.65 -7.77 -31.22
CA LEU A 3 -70.08 -6.44 -30.83
C LEU A 3 -69.00 -5.43 -31.18
N ARG A 4 -69.29 -4.73 -32.29
CA ARG A 4 -68.69 -3.48 -32.73
C ARG A 4 -68.99 -2.39 -31.68
N ARG A 5 -68.05 -1.48 -31.48
CA ARG A 5 -68.30 -0.11 -30.97
C ARG A 5 -67.55 0.91 -31.83
N PRO A 6 -68.03 2.17 -31.88
CA PRO A 6 -68.02 2.96 -33.10
C PRO A 6 -66.88 3.97 -33.18
N ILE A 7 -66.67 4.41 -34.42
CA ILE A 7 -65.92 5.59 -34.86
C ILE A 7 -66.62 6.85 -34.33
N VAL A 8 -65.84 7.77 -33.74
CA VAL A 8 -66.14 9.19 -33.71
C VAL A 8 -64.87 9.92 -34.17
N GLU A 9 -64.97 10.52 -35.35
CA GLU A 9 -63.99 11.49 -35.86
C GLU A 9 -64.10 12.79 -35.06
N PHE A 10 -62.97 13.35 -34.66
CA PHE A 10 -62.84 14.79 -34.41
C PHE A 10 -61.51 15.25 -34.98
N ALA A 11 -61.57 15.93 -36.12
CA ALA A 11 -60.47 16.66 -36.69
C ALA A 11 -60.38 18.03 -35.99
N CYS A 12 -59.25 18.30 -35.34
CA CYS A 12 -58.83 19.64 -34.98
C CYS A 12 -57.35 19.80 -35.36
N SER A 13 -57.13 20.49 -36.48
CA SER A 13 -55.85 21.08 -36.83
C SER A 13 -55.50 22.16 -35.80
N LEU A 14 -54.40 22.02 -35.06
CA LEU A 14 -53.82 23.13 -34.30
C LEU A 14 -52.30 22.97 -34.13
N ALA A 15 -51.58 23.89 -34.76
CA ALA A 15 -50.24 24.41 -34.45
C ALA A 15 -49.12 23.44 -34.00
N LEU A 16 -48.18 23.17 -34.92
CA LEU A 16 -46.80 22.81 -34.60
C LEU A 16 -46.14 23.97 -33.81
N PHE A 17 -45.99 23.82 -32.51
CA PHE A 17 -44.94 24.50 -31.74
C PHE A 17 -43.97 23.43 -31.24
N GLY A 18 -42.74 23.47 -31.74
CA GLY A 18 -41.65 22.59 -31.33
C GLY A 18 -41.25 22.84 -29.89
N LEU A 19 -41.89 22.14 -28.95
CA LEU A 19 -41.38 21.94 -27.61
C LEU A 19 -40.41 20.75 -27.66
N MET A 20 -39.13 21.03 -27.86
CA MET A 20 -38.07 20.12 -27.44
C MET A 20 -38.08 20.09 -25.90
N GLY A 21 -39.04 19.35 -25.35
CA GLY A 21 -39.05 18.98 -23.93
C GLY A 21 -37.90 18.02 -23.68
N GLY A 22 -36.76 18.55 -23.27
CA GLY A 22 -35.71 17.76 -22.65
C GLY A 22 -36.31 17.10 -21.41
N TYR A 23 -36.59 15.80 -21.48
CA TYR A 23 -36.84 15.02 -20.27
C TYR A 23 -35.62 15.21 -19.37
N PRO A 24 -35.77 15.71 -18.12
CA PRO A 24 -34.65 15.71 -17.20
C PRO A 24 -34.16 14.27 -17.14
N SER A 25 -32.89 14.05 -17.51
CA SER A 25 -32.28 12.73 -17.40
C SER A 25 -32.50 12.29 -15.98
N ARG A 26 -33.33 11.26 -15.79
CA ARG A 26 -33.60 10.68 -14.48
C ARG A 26 -32.23 10.36 -13.90
N ALA A 27 -31.85 11.05 -12.82
CA ALA A 27 -30.59 10.77 -12.15
C ALA A 27 -30.58 9.27 -11.89
N GLN A 28 -29.64 8.56 -12.53
CA GLN A 28 -29.47 7.14 -12.26
C GLN A 28 -29.13 7.03 -10.78
N ASP A 29 -29.88 6.20 -10.05
CA ASP A 29 -29.52 5.89 -8.67
C ASP A 29 -28.06 5.40 -8.68
N PRO A 30 -27.21 5.89 -7.77
CA PRO A 30 -25.81 5.50 -7.75
C PRO A 30 -25.72 3.98 -7.62
N ASP A 31 -24.81 3.37 -8.38
CA ASP A 31 -24.54 1.94 -8.26
C ASP A 31 -24.24 1.59 -6.80
N PRO A 32 -24.78 0.46 -6.28
CA PRO A 32 -24.50 0.06 -4.91
C PRO A 32 -22.99 -0.08 -4.69
N PRO A 33 -22.48 0.25 -3.48
CA PRO A 33 -21.06 0.15 -3.20
C PRO A 33 -20.60 -1.31 -3.32
N ILE A 34 -19.34 -1.48 -3.75
CA ILE A 34 -18.67 -2.79 -3.73
C ILE A 34 -18.52 -3.22 -2.27
N ARG A 35 -18.92 -4.45 -1.95
CA ARG A 35 -18.89 -5.03 -0.61
C ARG A 35 -17.72 -6.00 -0.51
N VAL A 36 -16.79 -5.68 0.36
CA VAL A 36 -15.57 -6.44 0.60
C VAL A 36 -15.56 -6.95 2.02
N ARG A 37 -15.13 -8.20 2.20
CA ARG A 37 -14.90 -8.73 3.53
C ARG A 37 -13.52 -9.36 3.67
N PHE A 38 -12.82 -8.96 4.71
CA PHE A 38 -11.54 -9.55 5.10
C PHE A 38 -11.78 -10.71 6.06
N ASP A 39 -11.12 -11.82 5.83
CA ASP A 39 -11.11 -12.94 6.76
C ASP A 39 -10.29 -12.59 8.00
N ALA A 40 -10.91 -12.57 9.18
CA ALA A 40 -10.22 -12.42 10.45
C ALA A 40 -10.22 -13.73 11.28
N MET A 41 -11.05 -14.70 10.88
CA MET A 41 -11.15 -16.00 11.53
C MET A 41 -9.91 -16.85 11.27
N HIS A 42 -9.46 -16.88 10.02
CA HIS A 42 -8.37 -17.76 9.56
C HIS A 42 -7.01 -17.05 9.48
N SER A 43 -7.00 -15.71 9.47
CA SER A 43 -5.81 -14.88 9.26
C SER A 43 -4.93 -14.79 10.50
N HIS A 44 -3.61 -14.89 10.30
CA HIS A 44 -2.63 -14.66 11.36
C HIS A 44 -2.59 -13.18 11.77
N THR A 45 -2.64 -12.30 10.78
CA THR A 45 -2.75 -10.86 10.93
C THR A 45 -4.08 -10.40 10.35
N TRP A 46 -4.97 -9.89 11.19
CA TRP A 46 -6.26 -9.36 10.76
C TRP A 46 -6.34 -7.85 11.00
N ILE A 47 -7.46 -7.26 10.59
CA ILE A 47 -7.73 -5.84 10.79
C ILE A 47 -8.02 -5.63 12.29
N GLU A 48 -6.98 -5.40 13.09
CA GLU A 48 -7.14 -5.06 14.50
C GLU A 48 -7.35 -3.56 14.69
N THR A 49 -6.46 -2.73 14.15
CA THR A 49 -6.56 -1.25 14.03
C THR A 49 -5.40 -0.73 13.17
N LEU A 50 -5.39 0.56 12.81
CA LEU A 50 -4.18 1.18 12.25
C LEU A 50 -3.02 1.13 13.25
N PRO A 51 -1.75 1.03 12.80
CA PRO A 51 -0.62 1.24 13.69
C PRO A 51 -0.68 2.65 14.27
N GLN A 52 -0.60 2.74 15.59
CA GLN A 52 -0.72 3.99 16.33
C GLN A 52 0.59 4.32 17.07
N PRO A 53 0.86 5.60 17.36
CA PRO A 53 2.01 5.98 18.17
C PRO A 53 2.04 5.24 19.51
N GLY A 54 3.13 4.52 19.79
CA GLY A 54 3.33 3.79 21.05
C GLY A 54 3.00 2.29 20.98
N LEU A 55 2.24 1.86 19.97
CA LEU A 55 1.94 0.46 19.72
C LEU A 55 2.90 -0.13 18.68
N ASN A 56 4.05 -0.60 19.16
CA ASN A 56 5.09 -1.21 18.33
C ASN A 56 4.93 -2.73 18.29
N GLN A 57 3.84 -3.20 17.70
CA GLN A 57 3.64 -4.62 17.42
C GLN A 57 3.70 -4.83 15.92
N TYR A 58 4.51 -5.80 15.48
CA TYR A 58 4.67 -6.15 14.08
C TYR A 58 3.31 -6.32 13.38
N HIS A 59 2.37 -7.03 14.00
CA HIS A 59 1.04 -7.28 13.42
C HIS A 59 0.20 -6.01 13.17
N LEU A 60 0.43 -4.93 13.93
CA LEU A 60 -0.24 -3.65 13.69
C LEU A 60 0.41 -2.87 12.55
N LEU A 61 1.73 -3.00 12.38
CA LEU A 61 2.50 -2.31 11.35
C LEU A 61 2.39 -2.99 9.98
N ALA A 62 2.44 -4.31 9.98
CA ALA A 62 2.33 -5.17 8.81
C ALA A 62 0.87 -5.59 8.52
N GLY A 63 -0.08 -5.27 9.40
CA GLY A 63 -1.48 -5.60 9.20
C GLY A 63 -2.15 -4.83 8.05
N PRO A 64 -3.22 -5.37 7.43
CA PRO A 64 -3.83 -4.82 6.22
C PRO A 64 -4.80 -3.65 6.48
N SER A 65 -4.73 -3.00 7.64
CA SER A 65 -5.71 -1.99 8.06
C SER A 65 -5.74 -0.76 7.13
N ARG A 66 -4.57 -0.32 6.64
CA ARG A 66 -4.52 0.75 5.61
C ARG A 66 -5.02 0.31 4.26
N ALA A 67 -4.77 -0.94 3.88
CA ALA A 67 -5.25 -1.51 2.64
C ALA A 67 -6.80 -1.48 2.62
N ALA A 68 -7.42 -1.88 3.74
CA ALA A 68 -8.86 -1.76 3.94
C ALA A 68 -9.35 -0.31 3.88
N GLN A 69 -8.69 0.63 4.55
CA GLN A 69 -9.07 2.05 4.49
C GLN A 69 -8.96 2.66 3.09
N ALA A 70 -7.96 2.25 2.32
CA ALA A 70 -7.80 2.72 0.95
C ALA A 70 -8.97 2.22 0.07
N LEU A 71 -9.51 1.02 0.31
CA LEU A 71 -10.75 0.56 -0.32
C LEU A 71 -11.97 1.36 0.15
N SER A 72 -12.12 1.61 1.46
CA SER A 72 -13.19 2.48 1.98
C SER A 72 -13.16 3.87 1.34
N ALA A 73 -11.96 4.44 1.12
CA ALA A 73 -11.78 5.73 0.44
C ALA A 73 -12.24 5.69 -1.03
N MET A 74 -12.18 4.53 -1.71
CA MET A 74 -12.80 4.36 -3.04
C MET A 74 -14.34 4.43 -2.99
N GLY A 75 -14.95 4.41 -1.80
CA GLY A 75 -16.39 4.33 -1.58
C GLY A 75 -16.91 2.90 -1.44
N TRP A 76 -16.03 1.95 -1.10
CA TRP A 76 -16.39 0.55 -0.90
C TRP A 76 -16.84 0.32 0.54
N GLN A 77 -17.76 -0.63 0.73
CA GLN A 77 -18.11 -1.13 2.05
C GLN A 77 -17.10 -2.23 2.41
N VAL A 78 -16.39 -2.06 3.53
CA VAL A 78 -15.34 -2.98 3.97
C VAL A 78 -15.67 -3.44 5.38
N ASP A 79 -15.82 -4.76 5.56
CA ASP A 79 -16.11 -5.40 6.84
C ASP A 79 -15.11 -6.54 7.11
N VAL A 80 -15.19 -7.15 8.30
CA VAL A 80 -14.40 -8.32 8.70
C VAL A 80 -15.29 -9.53 8.95
N GLN A 81 -14.79 -10.73 8.63
CA GLN A 81 -15.43 -12.01 8.92
C GLN A 81 -14.78 -12.63 10.15
N LEU A 82 -15.58 -12.83 11.21
CA LEU A 82 -15.13 -13.45 12.48
C LEU A 82 -15.62 -14.89 12.64
N GLU A 83 -16.45 -15.36 11.71
CA GLU A 83 -17.08 -16.69 11.75
C GLU A 83 -16.69 -17.51 10.52
N ALA A 84 -16.97 -18.81 10.55
CA ALA A 84 -16.77 -19.67 9.39
C ALA A 84 -17.54 -19.18 8.17
N TRP A 85 -17.00 -19.39 6.97
CA TRP A 85 -17.64 -19.00 5.72
C TRP A 85 -18.79 -19.94 5.34
N ASP A 86 -19.86 -19.38 4.81
CA ASP A 86 -20.98 -20.13 4.26
C ASP A 86 -21.62 -19.38 3.09
N ALA A 87 -22.59 -20.02 2.43
CA ALA A 87 -23.26 -19.41 1.28
C ALA A 87 -24.01 -18.13 1.65
N GLU A 88 -24.55 -18.02 2.87
CA GLU A 88 -25.33 -16.86 3.30
C GLU A 88 -24.44 -15.64 3.55
N SER A 89 -23.32 -15.82 4.27
CA SER A 89 -22.34 -14.77 4.53
C SER A 89 -21.68 -14.27 3.24
N LEU A 90 -21.56 -15.12 2.20
CA LEU A 90 -20.97 -14.78 0.90
C LEU A 90 -21.98 -14.17 -0.10
N ALA A 91 -23.28 -14.47 0.00
CA ALA A 91 -24.28 -14.05 -0.99
C ALA A 91 -24.39 -12.54 -1.21
N SER A 92 -23.94 -11.75 -0.24
CA SER A 92 -23.96 -10.29 -0.25
C SER A 92 -22.58 -9.67 -0.44
N LEU A 93 -21.58 -10.42 -0.88
CA LEU A 93 -20.23 -9.90 -1.09
C LEU A 93 -19.91 -9.83 -2.57
N ASP A 94 -19.02 -8.89 -2.90
CA ASP A 94 -18.43 -8.77 -4.23
C ASP A 94 -16.97 -9.25 -4.22
N LEU A 95 -16.30 -9.19 -3.06
CA LEU A 95 -14.91 -9.59 -2.89
C LEU A 95 -14.63 -10.14 -1.48
N VAL A 96 -13.89 -11.25 -1.42
CA VAL A 96 -13.29 -11.78 -0.18
C VAL A 96 -11.78 -11.59 -0.21
N VAL A 97 -11.19 -11.21 0.92
CA VAL A 97 -9.73 -11.11 1.11
C VAL A 97 -9.29 -12.08 2.20
N LEU A 98 -8.44 -13.04 1.84
CA LEU A 98 -7.78 -13.98 2.75
C LEU A 98 -6.35 -13.50 2.97
N ASN A 99 -6.02 -13.02 4.18
CA ASN A 99 -4.72 -12.42 4.47
C ASN A 99 -3.89 -13.30 5.40
N LEU A 100 -2.81 -13.91 4.88
CA LEU A 100 -1.88 -14.71 5.67
C LEU A 100 -2.60 -15.72 6.58
N VAL A 101 -3.31 -16.68 5.97
CA VAL A 101 -3.97 -17.76 6.71
C VAL A 101 -2.94 -18.53 7.56
N SER A 102 -3.29 -18.94 8.77
CA SER A 102 -2.36 -19.61 9.68
C SER A 102 -2.91 -20.91 10.25
N ALA A 103 -2.05 -21.91 10.43
CA ALA A 103 -2.43 -23.15 11.13
C ALA A 103 -2.61 -22.98 12.65
N ASP A 104 -2.24 -21.83 13.21
CA ASP A 104 -2.56 -21.46 14.60
C ASP A 104 -4.01 -20.98 14.74
N ARG A 105 -4.73 -20.84 13.61
CA ARG A 105 -6.14 -20.49 13.54
C ARG A 105 -6.98 -21.71 13.21
N PRO A 106 -8.31 -21.65 13.46
CA PRO A 106 -9.22 -22.69 13.00
C PRO A 106 -9.00 -22.97 11.52
N ALA A 107 -8.84 -24.24 11.14
CA ALA A 107 -8.69 -24.63 9.74
C ALA A 107 -10.01 -24.48 8.98
N PHE A 108 -9.93 -24.20 7.68
CA PHE A 108 -11.11 -24.19 6.81
C PHE A 108 -11.81 -25.56 6.82
N ARG A 109 -13.13 -25.53 7.01
CA ARG A 109 -13.98 -26.71 6.80
C ARG A 109 -14.16 -26.96 5.31
N VAL A 110 -14.43 -28.22 4.96
CA VAL A 110 -14.78 -28.60 3.57
C VAL A 110 -15.96 -27.77 3.03
N SER A 111 -16.94 -27.45 3.88
CA SER A 111 -18.07 -26.60 3.50
C SER A 111 -17.67 -25.16 3.19
N GLU A 112 -16.69 -24.61 3.90
CA GLU A 112 -16.18 -23.25 3.67
C GLU A 112 -15.46 -23.19 2.32
N ILE A 113 -14.59 -24.17 2.05
CA ILE A 113 -13.87 -24.29 0.78
C ILE A 113 -14.86 -24.40 -0.39
N ALA A 114 -15.88 -25.24 -0.26
CA ALA A 114 -16.91 -25.38 -1.28
C ALA A 114 -17.70 -24.08 -1.50
N ALA A 115 -18.03 -23.36 -0.43
CA ALA A 115 -18.74 -22.08 -0.51
C ALA A 115 -17.90 -20.99 -1.18
N LEU A 116 -16.62 -20.85 -0.81
CA LEU A 116 -15.68 -19.92 -1.43
C LEU A 116 -15.44 -20.22 -2.91
N ARG A 117 -15.27 -21.51 -3.26
CA ARG A 117 -15.12 -21.93 -4.66
C ARG A 117 -16.35 -21.54 -5.48
N GLU A 118 -17.55 -21.85 -4.99
CA GLU A 118 -18.80 -21.52 -5.69
C GLU A 118 -19.00 -20.01 -5.81
N PHE A 119 -18.70 -19.25 -4.75
CA PHE A 119 -18.74 -17.79 -4.74
C PHE A 119 -17.90 -17.17 -5.86
N VAL A 120 -16.65 -17.61 -6.02
CA VAL A 120 -15.81 -17.16 -7.14
C VAL A 120 -16.34 -17.66 -8.47
N GLN A 121 -16.71 -18.94 -8.56
CA GLN A 121 -17.23 -19.53 -9.79
C GLN A 121 -18.46 -18.77 -10.34
N GLN A 122 -19.28 -18.20 -9.46
CA GLN A 122 -20.48 -17.42 -9.79
C GLN A 122 -20.23 -15.95 -10.17
N GLY A 123 -19.00 -15.46 -10.08
CA GLY A 123 -18.66 -14.11 -10.55
C GLY A 123 -18.01 -13.18 -9.54
N ALA A 124 -17.87 -13.61 -8.29
CA ALA A 124 -17.27 -12.77 -7.26
C ALA A 124 -15.74 -12.86 -7.24
N GLY A 125 -15.12 -11.95 -6.50
CA GLY A 125 -13.68 -11.84 -6.38
C GLY A 125 -13.10 -12.56 -5.17
N LEU A 126 -11.89 -13.08 -5.33
CA LEU A 126 -11.07 -13.57 -4.22
C LEU A 126 -9.66 -13.01 -4.32
N ILE A 127 -9.17 -12.38 -3.25
CA ILE A 127 -7.76 -12.05 -3.08
C ILE A 127 -7.19 -12.95 -2.00
N ILE A 128 -6.09 -13.61 -2.31
CA ILE A 128 -5.33 -14.45 -1.38
C ILE A 128 -3.95 -13.83 -1.22
N ILE A 129 -3.54 -13.58 0.00
CA ILE A 129 -2.22 -13.05 0.32
C ILE A 129 -1.49 -14.13 1.09
N THR A 130 -0.45 -14.66 0.46
CA THR A 130 0.47 -15.65 1.02
C THR A 130 1.74 -14.94 1.47
N ASP A 131 2.75 -15.71 1.87
CA ASP A 131 4.03 -15.17 2.32
C ASP A 131 5.15 -16.19 2.00
N HIS A 132 6.37 -15.93 2.44
CA HIS A 132 7.52 -16.78 2.17
C HIS A 132 7.40 -18.21 2.75
N THR A 133 8.00 -19.13 2.01
CA THR A 133 8.08 -20.57 2.26
C THR A 133 6.79 -21.19 2.78
N ASN A 134 6.59 -21.29 4.09
CA ASN A 134 5.43 -21.80 4.78
C ASN A 134 5.33 -21.16 6.17
N CYS A 135 5.65 -19.86 6.28
CA CYS A 135 5.52 -19.16 7.55
C CYS A 135 4.09 -19.31 8.09
N TYR A 136 3.96 -19.49 9.42
CA TYR A 136 2.67 -19.78 10.07
C TYR A 136 1.93 -21.01 9.53
N PHE A 137 2.64 -21.89 8.80
CA PHE A 137 2.09 -23.03 8.07
C PHE A 137 0.96 -22.66 7.10
N HIS A 138 1.01 -21.46 6.52
CA HIS A 138 -0.05 -20.96 5.66
C HIS A 138 -0.30 -21.85 4.42
N ASN A 139 0.75 -22.43 3.83
CA ASN A 139 0.59 -23.32 2.69
C ASN A 139 -0.15 -24.59 3.09
N HIS A 140 0.13 -25.14 4.26
CA HIS A 140 -0.60 -26.31 4.77
C HIS A 140 -2.10 -25.99 4.96
N ALA A 141 -2.40 -24.81 5.51
CA ALA A 141 -3.78 -24.39 5.75
C ALA A 141 -4.53 -24.04 4.43
N LEU A 142 -3.82 -23.60 3.40
CA LEU A 142 -4.38 -23.17 2.12
C LEU A 142 -4.44 -24.28 1.06
N GLU A 143 -3.64 -25.35 1.19
CA GLU A 143 -3.53 -26.41 0.17
C GLU A 143 -4.88 -26.98 -0.27
N PRO A 144 -5.82 -27.34 0.63
CA PRO A 144 -7.14 -27.83 0.23
C PRO A 144 -7.96 -26.80 -0.57
N LEU A 145 -7.84 -25.51 -0.27
CA LEU A 145 -8.52 -24.46 -1.01
C LEU A 145 -7.87 -24.25 -2.39
N PHE A 146 -6.54 -24.25 -2.46
CA PHE A 146 -5.80 -24.05 -3.71
C PHE A 146 -6.05 -25.17 -4.71
N ASP A 147 -6.11 -26.43 -4.26
CA ASP A 147 -6.49 -27.57 -5.10
C ASP A 147 -7.87 -27.36 -5.75
N GLN A 148 -8.85 -26.91 -4.95
CA GLN A 148 -10.22 -26.66 -5.42
C GLN A 148 -10.33 -25.46 -6.37
N LEU A 149 -9.36 -24.55 -6.35
CA LEU A 149 -9.25 -23.38 -7.24
C LEU A 149 -8.30 -23.61 -8.43
N ASP A 150 -7.70 -24.80 -8.55
CA ASP A 150 -6.65 -25.12 -9.53
C ASP A 150 -5.49 -24.10 -9.48
N LEU A 151 -4.93 -23.92 -8.30
CA LEU A 151 -3.77 -23.07 -8.03
C LEU A 151 -2.66 -23.90 -7.37
N ASN A 152 -1.42 -23.58 -7.68
CA ASN A 152 -0.26 -24.17 -7.03
C ASN A 152 0.28 -23.25 -5.93
N LEU A 153 0.58 -23.83 -4.77
CA LEU A 153 1.36 -23.19 -3.72
C LEU A 153 2.85 -23.38 -3.98
N SER A 154 3.66 -22.46 -3.48
CA SER A 154 5.12 -22.57 -3.51
C SER A 154 5.69 -22.40 -2.12
N ASN A 155 6.73 -23.17 -1.83
CA ASN A 155 7.47 -23.13 -0.57
C ASN A 155 8.80 -22.37 -0.67
N ALA A 156 8.90 -21.39 -1.56
CA ALA A 156 10.10 -20.60 -1.75
C ALA A 156 9.91 -19.14 -1.37
N THR A 157 10.94 -18.53 -0.79
CA THR A 157 11.11 -17.08 -0.72
C THR A 157 11.64 -16.59 -2.07
N ALA A 158 11.07 -15.52 -2.60
CA ALA A 158 11.62 -14.84 -3.76
C ALA A 158 12.80 -13.97 -3.30
N CYS A 159 13.99 -14.22 -3.84
CA CYS A 159 15.19 -13.46 -3.48
C CYS A 159 15.87 -12.83 -4.68
N GLU A 160 16.47 -11.65 -4.49
CA GLU A 160 17.16 -10.88 -5.53
C GLU A 160 18.64 -10.65 -5.24
N HIS A 161 19.36 -10.33 -6.31
CA HIS A 161 20.68 -9.71 -6.22
C HIS A 161 20.57 -8.20 -6.41
N ALA A 162 21.57 -7.47 -5.92
CA ALA A 162 21.75 -6.09 -6.32
C ALA A 162 21.83 -6.01 -7.87
N PRO A 163 21.20 -5.02 -8.51
CA PRO A 163 20.65 -3.80 -7.90
C PRO A 163 19.14 -3.86 -7.57
N TYR A 164 18.51 -5.04 -7.56
CA TYR A 164 17.06 -5.21 -7.33
C TYR A 164 16.71 -5.54 -5.87
N THR A 165 17.67 -5.40 -4.96
CA THR A 165 17.44 -5.49 -3.51
C THR A 165 17.14 -4.11 -2.92
N LEU A 166 16.36 -4.10 -1.83
CA LEU A 166 16.13 -2.95 -0.97
C LEU A 166 17.08 -3.07 0.24
N GLY A 167 18.34 -2.70 0.03
CA GLY A 167 19.41 -2.81 1.03
C GLY A 167 20.28 -4.06 0.91
N GLN A 168 20.93 -4.44 2.01
CA GLN A 168 21.77 -5.61 2.17
C GLN A 168 20.89 -6.82 2.49
N GLY A 169 20.59 -7.63 1.49
CA GLY A 169 19.93 -8.92 1.68
C GLY A 169 19.06 -9.31 0.49
N GLY A 170 18.94 -10.61 0.25
CA GLY A 170 18.17 -11.11 -0.88
C GLY A 170 16.66 -11.03 -0.70
N GLY A 171 16.16 -10.97 0.54
CA GLY A 171 14.72 -11.08 0.81
C GLY A 171 13.90 -9.80 0.65
N TRP A 172 14.53 -8.63 0.65
CA TRP A 172 13.84 -7.35 0.49
C TRP A 172 14.12 -6.85 -0.91
N ILE A 173 13.09 -6.84 -1.76
CA ILE A 173 13.29 -6.78 -3.22
C ILE A 173 12.39 -5.76 -3.88
N LEU A 174 12.87 -5.24 -5.01
CA LEU A 174 12.16 -4.32 -5.88
C LEU A 174 11.74 -5.04 -7.16
N ILE A 175 10.44 -5.04 -7.43
CA ILE A 175 9.87 -5.65 -8.64
C ILE A 175 9.71 -4.58 -9.72
N GLU A 176 10.34 -4.84 -10.87
CA GLU A 176 10.32 -3.96 -12.05
C GLU A 176 9.79 -4.69 -13.31
N SER A 177 9.55 -6.00 -13.23
CA SER A 177 9.12 -6.81 -14.38
C SER A 177 7.64 -7.16 -14.27
N PHE A 178 6.83 -6.57 -15.14
CA PHE A 178 5.38 -6.71 -15.18
C PHE A 178 4.91 -7.18 -16.55
N GLY A 179 3.86 -8.01 -16.56
CA GLY A 179 3.23 -8.50 -17.77
C GLY A 179 2.16 -7.55 -18.29
N GLU A 180 1.54 -7.91 -19.40
CA GLU A 180 0.35 -7.20 -19.86
C GLU A 180 -0.87 -7.66 -19.05
N HIS A 181 -1.27 -6.86 -18.05
CA HIS A 181 -2.50 -7.11 -17.31
C HIS A 181 -3.07 -5.82 -16.72
N PRO A 182 -4.41 -5.65 -16.63
CA PRO A 182 -5.01 -4.45 -16.05
C PRO A 182 -4.54 -4.13 -14.62
N ILE A 183 -4.19 -5.15 -13.83
CA ILE A 183 -3.77 -4.95 -12.43
C ILE A 183 -2.39 -4.36 -12.27
N VAL A 184 -1.54 -4.44 -13.29
CA VAL A 184 -0.18 -3.88 -13.28
C VAL A 184 -0.05 -2.69 -14.22
N SER A 185 -1.17 -2.22 -14.79
CA SER A 185 -1.19 -1.12 -15.74
C SER A 185 -0.68 0.17 -15.08
N GLY A 186 0.44 0.66 -15.58
CA GLY A 186 1.07 1.89 -15.10
C GLY A 186 1.78 1.75 -13.75
N ILE A 187 1.95 0.53 -13.24
CA ILE A 187 2.87 0.22 -12.13
C ILE A 187 4.31 0.27 -12.66
N LYS A 188 5.22 0.87 -11.90
CA LYS A 188 6.65 0.91 -12.22
C LYS A 188 7.49 0.09 -11.26
N HIS A 189 7.14 0.13 -9.98
CA HIS A 189 7.97 -0.43 -8.92
C HIS A 189 7.07 -0.95 -7.79
N VAL A 190 7.32 -2.17 -7.32
CA VAL A 190 6.63 -2.73 -6.15
C VAL A 190 7.69 -3.26 -5.20
N GLY A 191 7.63 -2.83 -3.94
CA GLY A 191 8.52 -3.35 -2.91
C GLY A 191 7.89 -4.56 -2.23
N ILE A 192 8.70 -5.59 -2.00
CA ILE A 192 8.33 -6.82 -1.29
C ILE A 192 9.33 -7.06 -0.16
N GLN A 193 8.84 -7.47 1.02
CA GLN A 193 9.66 -7.78 2.19
C GLN A 193 9.51 -9.25 2.57
N THR A 194 10.48 -10.05 2.12
CA THR A 194 10.51 -11.50 2.34
C THR A 194 9.27 -12.17 1.75
N GLY A 195 8.90 -11.83 0.52
CA GLY A 195 7.74 -12.45 -0.13
C GLY A 195 8.04 -13.86 -0.63
N GLY A 196 7.00 -14.68 -0.71
CA GLY A 196 7.01 -15.95 -1.42
C GLY A 196 6.76 -15.82 -2.92
N THR A 197 6.89 -16.94 -3.63
CA THR A 197 6.50 -17.04 -5.04
C THR A 197 5.07 -17.55 -5.21
N VAL A 198 4.43 -17.25 -6.34
CA VAL A 198 3.05 -17.68 -6.65
C VAL A 198 2.99 -18.63 -7.86
N ASP A 199 1.79 -19.05 -8.27
CA ASP A 199 1.62 -19.93 -9.43
C ASP A 199 2.07 -19.26 -10.75
N ALA A 200 3.15 -19.78 -11.34
CA ALA A 200 3.74 -19.26 -12.56
C ALA A 200 2.79 -19.24 -13.77
N ARG A 201 1.78 -20.12 -13.81
CA ARG A 201 0.81 -20.21 -14.93
C ARG A 201 -0.01 -18.93 -15.10
N PHE A 202 -0.20 -18.19 -14.01
CA PHE A 202 -1.08 -17.03 -13.93
C PHE A 202 -0.34 -15.77 -13.53
N ALA A 203 0.99 -15.80 -13.56
CA ALA A 203 1.82 -14.71 -13.10
C ALA A 203 1.67 -13.45 -13.98
N VAL A 204 1.67 -12.29 -13.33
CA VAL A 204 1.64 -10.98 -13.99
C VAL A 204 2.72 -10.02 -13.48
N ALA A 205 3.48 -10.42 -12.46
CA ALA A 205 4.69 -9.75 -12.02
C ALA A 205 5.75 -10.78 -11.62
N TRP A 206 7.01 -10.47 -11.93
CA TRP A 206 8.15 -11.34 -11.69
C TRP A 206 9.35 -10.59 -11.13
N THR A 207 10.20 -11.30 -10.41
CA THR A 207 11.57 -10.87 -10.11
C THR A 207 12.45 -10.86 -11.37
N SER A 208 13.69 -10.38 -11.28
CA SER A 208 14.63 -10.37 -12.41
C SER A 208 15.04 -11.79 -12.84
N PRO A 209 15.60 -11.98 -14.05
CA PRO A 209 16.15 -13.26 -14.48
C PRO A 209 17.31 -13.79 -13.62
N THR A 210 17.93 -12.94 -12.81
CA THR A 210 19.06 -13.33 -11.93
C THR A 210 18.63 -13.69 -10.52
N SER A 211 17.36 -13.52 -10.17
CA SER A 211 16.82 -13.87 -8.85
C SER A 211 16.92 -15.38 -8.57
N TRP A 212 16.63 -15.81 -7.34
CA TRP A 212 16.58 -17.23 -6.99
C TRP A 212 15.50 -17.52 -5.94
N ALA A 213 14.99 -18.75 -5.99
CA ALA A 213 13.95 -19.24 -5.10
C ALA A 213 14.61 -19.90 -3.89
N ASP A 214 14.80 -19.13 -2.83
CA ASP A 214 15.39 -19.61 -1.57
C ASP A 214 14.40 -20.56 -0.88
N ARG A 215 14.83 -21.80 -0.65
CA ARG A 215 13.97 -22.84 -0.10
C ARG A 215 14.12 -22.89 1.41
N GLY A 216 12.99 -22.75 2.11
CA GLY A 216 12.92 -23.02 3.53
C GLY A 216 13.41 -24.44 3.84
N ARG A 217 14.37 -24.56 4.76
CA ARG A 217 14.81 -25.86 5.28
C ARG A 217 13.97 -26.19 6.49
N ILE A 218 12.85 -26.88 6.27
CA ILE A 218 12.01 -27.40 7.35
C ILE A 218 12.49 -28.83 7.65
N PRO A 219 13.10 -29.08 8.82
CA PRO A 219 13.46 -30.43 9.22
C PRO A 219 12.22 -31.33 9.24
N MET A 220 12.38 -32.61 8.87
CA MET A 220 11.27 -33.56 8.75
C MET A 220 10.37 -33.64 10.00
N TYR A 221 10.94 -33.40 11.19
CA TYR A 221 10.23 -33.45 12.46
C TYR A 221 10.00 -32.06 13.09
N GLY A 222 10.28 -30.97 12.36
CA GLY A 222 10.24 -29.61 12.92
C GLY A 222 11.27 -29.37 14.03
N GLU A 223 12.20 -30.30 14.23
CA GLU A 223 13.23 -30.23 15.25
C GLU A 223 14.45 -29.50 14.69
N GLY A 224 14.82 -28.37 15.29
CA GLY A 224 16.02 -27.63 14.92
C GLY A 224 15.95 -26.19 15.41
N LYS A 225 17.12 -25.61 15.72
CA LYS A 225 17.22 -24.17 15.97
C LYS A 225 17.07 -23.34 14.69
N ASP A 226 17.23 -24.00 13.54
CA ASP A 226 17.24 -23.40 12.21
C ASP A 226 15.98 -23.80 11.44
N MET A 227 14.80 -23.70 12.05
CA MET A 227 13.54 -23.68 11.28
C MET A 227 13.53 -22.38 10.47
N GLY A 228 14.24 -22.39 9.35
CA GLY A 228 14.33 -21.26 8.44
C GLY A 228 13.05 -21.16 7.64
N PHE A 229 12.00 -20.58 8.22
CA PHE A 229 10.80 -20.21 7.47
C PHE A 229 11.16 -19.22 6.35
N THR A 230 12.30 -18.55 6.36
CA THR A 230 12.67 -17.61 5.29
C THR A 230 13.72 -18.15 4.32
N GLY A 231 14.24 -19.36 4.55
CA GLY A 231 15.49 -19.80 3.91
C GLY A 231 16.74 -19.22 4.59
N ASP A 232 17.89 -19.26 3.92
CA ASP A 232 19.16 -18.70 4.43
C ASP A 232 19.63 -17.43 3.71
N PHE A 233 18.83 -16.93 2.77
CA PHE A 233 19.10 -15.79 1.89
C PHE A 233 20.40 -15.90 1.10
N HIS A 234 20.90 -17.12 0.90
CA HIS A 234 22.08 -17.41 0.11
C HIS A 234 21.75 -18.45 -0.96
N GLN A 235 21.90 -18.04 -2.22
CA GLN A 235 21.63 -18.93 -3.34
C GLN A 235 22.45 -20.22 -3.26
N GLN A 236 21.76 -21.34 -3.14
CA GLN A 236 22.36 -22.67 -3.19
C GLN A 236 22.44 -23.19 -4.63
N PRO A 237 23.40 -24.09 -4.97
CA PRO A 237 23.53 -24.61 -6.34
C PRO A 237 22.30 -25.35 -6.88
N ASP A 238 21.45 -25.89 -6.01
CA ASP A 238 20.23 -26.62 -6.38
C ASP A 238 18.95 -25.76 -6.35
N GLU A 239 19.07 -24.49 -6.00
CA GLU A 239 17.93 -23.57 -5.98
C GLU A 239 17.59 -23.06 -7.39
N PRO A 240 16.30 -23.04 -7.75
CA PRO A 240 15.88 -22.50 -9.04
C PRO A 240 16.27 -21.03 -9.19
N ASN A 241 16.81 -20.69 -10.37
CA ASN A 241 16.97 -19.30 -10.79
C ASN A 241 15.63 -18.71 -11.26
N GLY A 242 15.57 -17.38 -11.28
CA GLY A 242 14.47 -16.61 -11.80
C GLY A 242 14.32 -16.63 -13.33
N PRO A 243 13.35 -15.85 -13.85
CA PRO A 243 12.45 -14.95 -13.11
C PRO A 243 11.40 -15.73 -12.31
N LEU A 244 11.15 -15.30 -11.07
CA LEU A 244 10.18 -15.94 -10.17
C LEU A 244 8.87 -15.15 -10.12
N PRO A 245 7.72 -15.82 -10.19
CA PRO A 245 6.42 -15.16 -10.10
C PRO A 245 6.12 -14.70 -8.67
N VAL A 246 5.68 -13.45 -8.49
CA VAL A 246 5.36 -12.88 -7.15
C VAL A 246 3.93 -12.35 -7.04
N LEU A 247 3.23 -12.22 -8.19
CA LEU A 247 1.84 -11.82 -8.28
C LEU A 247 1.16 -12.62 -9.38
N ALA A 248 -0.01 -13.21 -9.07
CA ALA A 248 -0.79 -13.98 -10.03
C ALA A 248 -2.22 -13.48 -10.13
N ALA A 249 -2.80 -13.59 -11.32
CA ALA A 249 -4.17 -13.20 -11.63
C ALA A 249 -4.82 -14.26 -12.53
N LYS A 250 -5.96 -14.81 -12.08
CA LYS A 250 -6.66 -15.92 -12.75
C LYS A 250 -8.15 -15.63 -12.83
N GLU A 251 -8.77 -15.91 -13.98
CA GLU A 251 -10.22 -16.04 -14.07
C GLU A 251 -10.65 -17.46 -13.65
N PHE A 252 -11.71 -17.58 -12.87
CA PHE A 252 -12.21 -18.86 -12.38
C PHE A 252 -13.74 -18.89 -12.43
N GLY A 253 -14.28 -19.67 -13.38
CA GLY A 253 -15.70 -19.56 -13.73
C GLY A 253 -16.01 -18.17 -14.28
N ALA A 254 -16.96 -17.47 -13.66
CA ALA A 254 -17.27 -16.08 -13.99
C ALA A 254 -16.51 -15.07 -13.14
N GLY A 255 -15.82 -15.51 -12.08
CA GLY A 255 -15.12 -14.65 -11.13
C GLY A 255 -13.62 -14.55 -11.38
N ARG A 256 -12.93 -13.89 -10.45
CA ARG A 256 -11.51 -13.53 -10.58
C ARG A 256 -10.78 -13.74 -9.27
N ILE A 257 -9.56 -14.28 -9.37
CA ILE A 257 -8.68 -14.57 -8.24
C ILE A 257 -7.37 -13.81 -8.43
N VAL A 258 -6.91 -13.15 -7.38
CA VAL A 258 -5.55 -12.57 -7.31
C VAL A 258 -4.81 -13.23 -6.15
N VAL A 259 -3.55 -13.61 -6.39
CA VAL A 259 -2.65 -14.14 -5.36
C VAL A 259 -1.44 -13.23 -5.25
N LEU A 260 -1.21 -12.66 -4.06
CA LEU A 260 -0.02 -11.86 -3.73
C LEU A 260 0.92 -12.70 -2.87
N GLY A 261 2.20 -12.77 -3.26
CA GLY A 261 3.21 -13.54 -2.54
C GLY A 261 3.71 -12.92 -1.23
N ASP A 262 3.27 -11.72 -0.86
CA ASP A 262 3.80 -10.99 0.29
C ASP A 262 2.70 -10.23 1.04
N GLN A 263 2.56 -10.50 2.33
CA GLN A 263 1.68 -9.73 3.22
C GLN A 263 2.20 -8.33 3.49
N ASN A 264 3.52 -8.14 3.57
CA ASN A 264 4.11 -6.87 3.95
C ASN A 264 3.88 -5.82 2.87
N ALA A 265 3.86 -6.23 1.60
CA ALA A 265 3.53 -5.39 0.47
C ALA A 265 2.20 -4.63 0.63
N ILE A 266 1.22 -5.19 1.35
CA ILE A 266 -0.05 -4.51 1.65
C ILE A 266 -0.21 -4.10 3.12
N GLY A 267 0.79 -4.38 3.94
CA GLY A 267 0.84 -3.99 5.34
C GLY A 267 0.86 -2.47 5.50
N GLY A 268 0.41 -1.98 6.66
CA GLY A 268 0.28 -0.55 6.94
C GLY A 268 1.52 0.29 6.58
N LEU A 269 2.71 -0.25 6.80
CA LEU A 269 3.94 0.45 6.43
C LEU A 269 4.23 0.39 4.91
N PHE A 270 4.38 -0.82 4.36
CA PHE A 270 4.87 -1.00 2.99
C PHE A 270 3.80 -0.79 1.91
N LEU A 271 2.51 -0.75 2.25
CA LEU A 271 1.46 -0.32 1.32
C LEU A 271 1.79 1.05 0.71
N ASN A 272 2.38 1.94 1.50
CA ASN A 272 2.75 3.28 1.07
C ASN A 272 4.19 3.38 0.47
N TYR A 273 4.83 2.25 0.20
CA TYR A 273 6.11 2.19 -0.50
C TYR A 273 5.90 1.96 -2.01
N ALA A 274 6.69 2.63 -2.84
CA ALA A 274 6.66 2.57 -4.30
C ALA A 274 5.22 2.69 -4.87
N ASP A 275 4.79 1.74 -5.71
CA ASP A 275 3.42 1.66 -6.24
C ASP A 275 2.54 0.62 -5.51
N ASN A 276 2.94 0.12 -4.33
CA ASN A 276 2.22 -0.95 -3.62
C ASN A 276 0.74 -0.63 -3.39
N ARG A 277 0.42 0.60 -2.95
CA ARG A 277 -0.97 1.06 -2.78
C ARG A 277 -1.74 1.03 -4.09
N ARG A 278 -1.14 1.48 -5.19
CA ARG A 278 -1.78 1.47 -6.51
C ARG A 278 -2.04 0.04 -6.96
N LEU A 279 -1.05 -0.84 -6.79
CA LEU A 279 -1.17 -2.27 -7.10
C LEU A 279 -2.34 -2.88 -6.32
N TRP A 280 -2.38 -2.67 -4.99
CA TRP A 280 -3.46 -3.16 -4.13
C TRP A 280 -4.85 -2.76 -4.64
N LEU A 281 -5.06 -1.47 -4.93
CA LEU A 281 -6.34 -0.96 -5.41
C LEU A 281 -6.70 -1.51 -6.80
N GLN A 282 -5.71 -1.72 -7.67
CA GLN A 282 -5.90 -2.31 -8.99
C GLN A 282 -6.25 -3.80 -8.91
N CYS A 283 -5.56 -4.55 -8.05
CA CYS A 283 -5.88 -5.95 -7.74
C CYS A 283 -7.32 -6.07 -7.22
N ALA A 284 -7.69 -5.28 -6.22
CA ALA A 284 -9.03 -5.30 -5.65
C ALA A 284 -10.10 -4.96 -6.68
N ARG A 285 -9.91 -3.89 -7.45
CA ARG A 285 -10.85 -3.47 -8.49
C ARG A 285 -11.04 -4.55 -9.55
N TRP A 286 -9.96 -5.16 -10.03
CA TRP A 286 -10.06 -6.20 -11.04
C TRP A 286 -10.74 -7.45 -10.48
N ALA A 287 -10.34 -7.88 -9.27
CA ALA A 287 -10.89 -9.06 -8.60
C ALA A 287 -12.40 -8.95 -8.34
N ALA A 288 -12.91 -7.76 -7.99
CA ALA A 288 -14.34 -7.52 -7.75
C ALA A 288 -15.27 -7.75 -8.98
N GLY A 289 -14.71 -8.09 -10.15
CA GLY A 289 -15.44 -8.68 -11.27
C GLY A 289 -15.81 -7.71 -12.42
N PRO A 290 -16.04 -8.25 -13.64
CA PRO A 290 -16.33 -7.46 -14.84
C PRO A 290 -17.66 -6.70 -14.78
N ASN A 291 -18.67 -7.28 -14.13
CA ASN A 291 -20.01 -6.69 -13.98
C ASN A 291 -20.03 -5.47 -13.04
N LYS A 292 -18.90 -5.18 -12.40
CA LYS A 292 -18.69 -4.07 -11.48
C LYS A 292 -17.64 -3.10 -12.02
N GLU A 293 -17.19 -3.28 -13.26
CA GLU A 293 -16.35 -2.29 -13.92
C GLU A 293 -17.17 -1.01 -14.10
N PRO A 294 -16.78 0.09 -13.45
CA PRO A 294 -17.57 1.30 -13.51
C PRO A 294 -17.61 1.82 -14.96
N THR A 295 -18.70 2.49 -15.36
CA THR A 295 -18.77 3.21 -16.64
C THR A 295 -17.53 4.09 -16.81
N GLN A 296 -16.92 4.22 -17.99
CA GLN A 296 -15.55 4.77 -18.21
C GLN A 296 -15.12 6.02 -17.40
N GLN A 297 -16.05 6.83 -16.89
CA GLN A 297 -15.80 8.03 -16.08
C GLN A 297 -15.62 7.77 -14.56
N GLU A 298 -16.45 6.93 -13.95
CA GLU A 298 -16.37 6.60 -12.51
C GLU A 298 -15.07 5.90 -12.01
N PRO A 299 -14.34 5.10 -12.82
CA PRO A 299 -13.23 4.31 -12.34
C PRO A 299 -11.99 5.15 -12.04
N ALA A 300 -11.80 6.25 -12.77
CA ALA A 300 -10.70 7.17 -12.54
C ALA A 300 -10.88 7.87 -11.19
N ASP A 301 -12.09 8.33 -10.89
CA ASP A 301 -12.40 9.02 -9.63
C ASP A 301 -12.30 8.10 -8.42
N ARG A 302 -12.81 6.86 -8.50
CA ARG A 302 -12.69 5.88 -7.40
C ARG A 302 -11.22 5.60 -7.08
N MET A 303 -10.41 5.31 -8.11
CA MET A 303 -8.98 5.07 -7.94
C MET A 303 -8.25 6.30 -7.39
N ALA A 304 -8.58 7.50 -7.90
CA ALA A 304 -8.02 8.74 -7.40
C ALA A 304 -8.32 8.94 -5.90
N ARG A 305 -9.54 8.64 -5.44
CA ARG A 305 -9.87 8.69 -4.00
C ARG A 305 -9.12 7.67 -3.16
N GLY A 306 -8.96 6.43 -3.64
CA GLY A 306 -8.15 5.42 -2.94
C GLY A 306 -6.67 5.81 -2.84
N LEU A 307 -6.17 6.55 -3.84
CA LEU A 307 -4.83 7.12 -3.88
C LEU A 307 -4.73 8.50 -3.22
N ALA A 308 -5.82 9.15 -2.84
CA ALA A 308 -5.80 10.43 -2.15
C ALA A 308 -5.26 10.27 -0.72
N ALA A 309 -4.94 11.39 -0.06
CA ALA A 309 -4.52 11.37 1.33
C ALA A 309 -5.53 10.66 2.24
N GLU A 310 -5.04 9.84 3.18
CA GLU A 310 -5.89 9.25 4.22
C GLU A 310 -6.68 10.33 4.99
N ALA A 311 -7.95 10.05 5.27
CA ALA A 311 -8.84 11.01 5.91
C ALA A 311 -8.27 11.48 7.26
N GLY A 312 -8.16 12.80 7.43
CA GLY A 312 -7.64 13.43 8.65
C GLY A 312 -6.11 13.44 8.77
N ARG A 313 -5.37 12.84 7.83
CA ARG A 313 -3.90 12.84 7.83
C ARG A 313 -3.33 13.83 6.82
N SER A 314 -2.12 14.32 7.09
CA SER A 314 -1.33 15.05 6.10
C SER A 314 -0.60 14.06 5.20
N LEU A 315 -0.60 14.34 3.89
CA LEU A 315 0.17 13.56 2.93
C LEU A 315 1.61 14.06 2.91
N VAL A 316 2.54 13.15 3.23
CA VAL A 316 3.99 13.38 3.23
C VAL A 316 4.60 12.55 2.12
N TRP A 317 5.30 13.21 1.22
CA TRP A 317 6.05 12.55 0.16
C TRP A 317 7.49 12.36 0.59
N CYS A 318 7.85 11.12 0.91
CA CYS A 318 9.22 10.69 1.09
C CYS A 318 9.79 10.39 -0.31
N VAL A 319 10.74 11.20 -0.76
CA VAL A 319 11.28 11.09 -2.12
C VAL A 319 12.12 9.82 -2.21
N GLU A 320 11.66 8.85 -3.01
CA GLU A 320 12.39 7.60 -3.27
C GLU A 320 13.19 7.73 -4.57
N PRO A 321 14.52 7.87 -4.52
CA PRO A 321 15.35 8.11 -5.69
C PRO A 321 15.70 6.78 -6.42
N LEU A 322 14.68 6.05 -6.88
CA LEU A 322 14.83 4.71 -7.47
C LEU A 322 15.77 4.67 -8.70
N ALA A 323 15.88 5.80 -9.43
CA ALA A 323 16.81 5.92 -10.55
C ALA A 323 18.28 6.01 -10.12
N ASP A 324 18.55 6.54 -8.93
CA ASP A 324 19.90 6.77 -8.42
C ASP A 324 20.43 5.58 -7.59
N ARG A 325 19.53 4.72 -7.06
CA ARG A 325 19.82 3.47 -6.31
C ARG A 325 20.85 3.61 -5.18
N ASN A 326 20.96 4.80 -4.59
CA ASN A 326 21.95 5.08 -3.55
C ASN A 326 21.37 5.04 -2.12
N ILE A 327 20.08 5.32 -1.97
CA ILE A 327 19.39 5.45 -0.68
C ILE A 327 17.94 5.01 -0.87
N TYR A 328 17.43 4.19 0.04
CA TYR A 328 16.05 3.68 0.00
C TYR A 328 15.31 3.97 1.31
N TRP A 329 14.08 4.48 1.22
CA TRP A 329 13.21 4.51 2.40
C TRP A 329 12.66 3.12 2.73
N GLY A 330 12.73 2.18 1.78
CA GLY A 330 12.30 0.80 1.97
C GLY A 330 13.37 -0.13 2.54
N SER A 331 14.62 0.32 2.68
CA SER A 331 15.75 -0.51 3.10
C SER A 331 15.98 -0.46 4.61
N ALA A 332 16.15 -1.64 5.22
CA ALA A 332 16.52 -1.80 6.64
C ALA A 332 18.03 -1.64 6.90
N ASP A 333 18.83 -1.31 5.88
CA ASP A 333 20.26 -1.10 6.07
C ASP A 333 20.53 0.04 7.04
N ARG A 334 21.61 -0.11 7.81
CA ARG A 334 21.94 0.82 8.89
C ARG A 334 22.05 2.28 8.46
N GLN A 335 22.37 2.55 7.20
CA GLN A 335 22.55 3.91 6.66
C GLN A 335 21.29 4.46 5.98
N ASP A 336 20.29 3.62 5.75
CA ASP A 336 19.03 3.96 5.09
C ASP A 336 17.97 4.46 6.10
N HIS A 337 16.74 4.69 5.61
CA HIS A 337 15.74 5.49 6.30
C HIS A 337 14.41 4.79 6.56
N TYR A 338 14.37 3.46 6.54
CA TYR A 338 13.16 2.67 6.83
C TYR A 338 12.53 3.00 8.20
N HIS A 339 13.33 3.19 9.26
CA HIS A 339 12.82 3.54 10.59
C HIS A 339 12.20 4.95 10.60
N ALA A 340 12.82 5.91 9.90
CA ALA A 340 12.27 7.24 9.77
C ALA A 340 10.98 7.24 8.93
N PHE A 341 10.95 6.47 7.83
CA PHE A 341 9.74 6.27 7.04
C PHE A 341 8.62 5.68 7.88
N ALA A 342 8.90 4.63 8.66
CA ALA A 342 7.95 4.01 9.55
C ALA A 342 7.43 4.99 10.61
N LEU A 343 8.32 5.81 11.17
CA LEU A 343 7.95 6.83 12.13
C LEU A 343 7.03 7.90 11.52
N LEU A 344 7.38 8.44 10.35
CA LEU A 344 6.52 9.38 9.62
C LEU A 344 5.17 8.76 9.29
N ASN A 345 5.17 7.50 8.83
CA ASN A 345 3.97 6.76 8.49
C ASN A 345 3.06 6.57 9.72
N LYS A 346 3.58 6.39 10.94
CA LYS A 346 2.76 6.37 12.17
C LYS A 346 1.93 7.66 12.35
N TYR A 347 2.50 8.83 12.05
CA TYR A 347 1.87 10.14 12.28
C TYR A 347 1.21 10.77 11.04
N ALA A 348 1.46 10.27 9.85
CA ALA A 348 1.01 10.87 8.59
C ALA A 348 0.62 9.80 7.55
N ASP A 349 0.07 10.22 6.41
CA ASP A 349 0.04 9.38 5.21
C ASP A 349 1.38 9.58 4.48
N ALA A 350 2.45 9.03 5.07
CA ALA A 350 3.79 9.13 4.49
C ALA A 350 3.96 8.10 3.38
N ARG A 351 4.44 8.52 2.21
CA ARG A 351 4.60 7.70 1.02
C ARG A 351 6.00 7.81 0.45
N ALA A 352 6.71 6.71 0.42
CA ALA A 352 8.03 6.57 -0.17
C ALA A 352 7.89 6.18 -1.64
N THR A 353 8.01 7.14 -2.55
CA THR A 353 7.77 6.90 -3.99
C THR A 353 8.54 7.87 -4.88
N ASP A 354 8.84 7.45 -6.11
CA ASP A 354 9.43 8.28 -7.16
C ASP A 354 8.36 9.16 -7.84
N ARG A 355 7.08 8.94 -7.55
CA ARG A 355 5.96 9.73 -8.07
C ARG A 355 5.67 10.94 -7.19
N CYS A 356 5.62 12.13 -7.79
CA CYS A 356 5.16 13.33 -7.11
C CYS A 356 3.65 13.23 -6.81
N PRO A 357 3.23 13.13 -5.53
CA PRO A 357 1.82 13.21 -5.19
C PRO A 357 1.45 14.70 -5.16
N SER A 358 0.68 15.16 -6.14
CA SER A 358 0.30 16.59 -6.26
C SER A 358 -0.36 17.15 -5.00
N GLU A 359 -1.08 16.32 -4.26
CA GLU A 359 -1.75 16.67 -3.01
C GLU A 359 -0.81 16.74 -1.80
N ALA A 360 0.43 16.24 -1.90
CA ALA A 360 1.35 16.19 -0.78
C ALA A 360 1.63 17.59 -0.25
N GLN A 361 1.43 17.79 1.05
CA GLN A 361 1.75 19.07 1.71
C GLN A 361 3.25 19.16 2.03
N TRP A 362 3.86 17.99 2.22
CA TRP A 362 5.24 17.82 2.65
C TRP A 362 6.01 17.01 1.62
N MET A 363 7.25 17.43 1.34
CA MET A 363 8.24 16.69 0.56
C MET A 363 9.48 16.50 1.43
N ILE A 364 10.00 15.27 1.54
CA ILE A 364 11.21 14.97 2.31
C ILE A 364 12.22 14.32 1.36
N VAL A 365 13.31 15.03 1.11
CA VAL A 365 14.45 14.57 0.33
C VAL A 365 15.46 13.94 1.29
N PRO A 366 15.75 12.63 1.16
CA PRO A 366 16.51 11.89 2.18
C PRO A 366 18.00 12.27 2.24
N SER A 367 18.52 12.94 1.21
CA SER A 367 19.95 13.27 1.14
C SER A 367 20.21 14.51 0.27
N GLU A 368 20.98 15.45 0.80
CA GLU A 368 21.43 16.66 0.11
C GLU A 368 22.18 16.38 -1.20
N PRO A 369 23.07 15.36 -1.33
CA PRO A 369 23.65 14.96 -2.60
C PRO A 369 22.68 14.83 -3.78
N LEU A 370 21.41 14.43 -3.55
CA LEU A 370 20.40 14.39 -4.61
C LEU A 370 20.21 15.78 -5.24
N MET A 371 20.31 16.86 -4.45
CA MET A 371 20.18 18.24 -4.90
C MET A 371 21.34 18.70 -5.82
N LYS A 372 22.41 17.91 -5.95
CA LYS A 372 23.45 18.15 -6.98
C LYS A 372 22.95 17.85 -8.39
N GLN A 373 21.86 17.09 -8.51
CA GLN A 373 21.25 16.77 -9.80
C GLN A 373 20.16 17.79 -10.15
N GLU A 374 20.18 18.26 -11.40
CA GLU A 374 19.26 19.32 -11.87
C GLU A 374 17.79 18.92 -11.75
N HIS A 375 17.46 17.66 -12.03
CA HIS A 375 16.08 17.19 -12.00
C HIS A 375 15.48 17.24 -10.59
N TRP A 376 16.24 16.87 -9.54
CA TRP A 376 15.79 16.98 -8.15
C TRP A 376 15.61 18.44 -7.72
N ARG A 377 16.50 19.35 -8.16
CA ARG A 377 16.32 20.79 -7.90
C ARG A 377 15.06 21.35 -8.55
N ASN A 378 14.81 20.98 -9.80
CA ASN A 378 13.60 21.40 -10.52
C ASN A 378 12.35 20.86 -9.82
N GLN A 379 12.37 19.60 -9.38
CA GLN A 379 11.23 18.97 -8.70
C GLN A 379 10.92 19.63 -7.34
N VAL A 380 11.93 19.96 -6.54
CA VAL A 380 11.74 20.73 -5.29
C VAL A 380 11.23 22.14 -5.60
N ARG A 381 11.77 22.80 -6.63
CA ARG A 381 11.32 24.15 -7.04
C ARG A 381 9.84 24.14 -7.42
N GLU A 382 9.43 23.24 -8.31
CA GLU A 382 8.04 23.07 -8.77
C GLU A 382 7.09 22.75 -7.59
N PHE A 383 7.56 21.94 -6.63
CA PHE A 383 6.81 21.66 -5.41
C PHE A 383 6.58 22.93 -4.59
N LEU A 384 7.62 23.76 -4.39
CA LEU A 384 7.55 24.99 -3.59
C LEU A 384 6.88 26.18 -4.30
N GLU A 385 6.66 26.11 -5.61
CA GLU A 385 5.85 27.10 -6.35
C GLU A 385 4.37 27.02 -5.98
N GLN A 386 3.89 25.85 -5.58
CA GLN A 386 2.55 25.69 -5.05
C GLN A 386 2.45 26.35 -3.65
N PRO A 387 1.40 27.12 -3.34
CA PRO A 387 1.27 27.80 -2.05
C PRO A 387 1.17 26.84 -0.86
N GLY A 388 1.83 27.20 0.26
CA GLY A 388 1.74 26.47 1.52
C GLY A 388 2.33 25.06 1.50
N LYS A 389 3.33 24.81 0.65
CA LYS A 389 4.06 23.52 0.59
C LYS A 389 5.35 23.58 1.40
N HIS A 390 5.76 22.45 1.96
CA HIS A 390 6.95 22.36 2.81
C HIS A 390 7.91 21.29 2.29
N ALA A 391 9.12 21.68 1.90
CA ALA A 391 10.18 20.76 1.49
C ALA A 391 11.26 20.69 2.58
N VAL A 392 11.62 19.47 2.96
CA VAL A 392 12.71 19.18 3.90
C VAL A 392 13.80 18.45 3.14
N VAL A 393 15.03 18.94 3.23
CA VAL A 393 16.22 18.27 2.69
C VAL A 393 17.10 17.87 3.86
N TRP A 394 17.47 16.60 3.94
CA TRP A 394 18.38 16.13 4.97
C TRP A 394 19.84 16.29 4.55
N ARG A 395 20.61 17.02 5.34
CA ARG A 395 22.01 17.36 5.07
C ARG A 395 22.97 16.28 5.56
N GLU A 396 23.90 15.89 4.70
CA GLU A 396 24.98 14.99 5.10
C GLU A 396 26.02 15.71 5.99
N GLU A 397 26.52 15.00 7.00
CA GLU A 397 27.56 15.54 7.88
C GLU A 397 28.84 15.82 7.09
N GLY A 398 29.43 16.99 7.30
CA GLY A 398 30.66 17.39 6.61
C GLY A 398 30.45 17.97 5.20
N SER A 399 29.21 18.06 4.71
CA SER A 399 28.87 18.87 3.54
C SER A 399 29.27 20.33 3.78
N SER A 400 30.08 20.93 2.90
CA SER A 400 30.45 22.35 2.95
C SER A 400 29.21 23.24 2.79
N ASN A 401 29.35 24.57 2.94
CA ASN A 401 28.23 25.51 2.94
C ASN A 401 27.18 25.19 1.86
N PRO A 402 25.87 25.10 2.21
CA PRO A 402 24.80 24.61 1.34
C PRO A 402 24.40 25.60 0.22
N SER A 403 25.31 26.49 -0.19
CA SER A 403 24.97 27.75 -0.84
C SER A 403 24.51 27.63 -2.29
N ASP A 404 25.04 26.70 -3.06
CA ASP A 404 24.96 26.86 -4.52
C ASP A 404 23.61 26.41 -5.08
N TRP A 405 23.09 25.26 -4.63
CA TRP A 405 21.82 24.74 -5.13
C TRP A 405 20.59 25.47 -4.54
N ILE A 406 20.70 26.04 -3.34
CA ILE A 406 19.58 26.73 -2.68
C ILE A 406 19.16 27.96 -3.49
N HIS A 407 20.12 28.73 -4.02
CA HIS A 407 19.83 29.87 -4.87
C HIS A 407 19.17 29.47 -6.20
N GLU A 408 19.44 28.27 -6.70
CA GLU A 408 18.76 27.73 -7.88
C GLU A 408 17.31 27.33 -7.56
N VAL A 409 17.04 26.76 -6.38
CA VAL A 409 15.68 26.36 -5.97
C VAL A 409 14.84 27.58 -5.56
N LEU A 410 15.46 28.58 -4.93
CA LEU A 410 14.80 29.78 -4.39
C LEU A 410 15.42 31.08 -4.91
N PRO A 411 15.21 31.43 -6.20
CA PRO A 411 15.72 32.67 -6.73
C PRO A 411 14.97 33.88 -6.13
N ASN A 412 15.68 34.73 -5.40
CA ASN A 412 15.33 36.13 -5.05
C ASN A 412 14.04 36.41 -4.24
N GLU A 413 13.26 35.42 -3.82
CA GLU A 413 11.98 35.63 -3.13
C GLU A 413 11.85 34.89 -1.78
N SER A 414 12.95 34.70 -1.06
CA SER A 414 12.92 34.02 0.24
C SER A 414 13.56 34.81 1.36
N THR A 415 12.92 34.82 2.53
CA THR A 415 13.56 35.23 3.78
C THR A 415 14.20 34.00 4.42
N ALA A 416 15.52 34.05 4.61
CA ALA A 416 16.23 33.02 5.37
C ALA A 416 16.11 33.31 6.87
N SER A 417 15.75 32.30 7.65
CA SER A 417 15.83 32.30 9.10
C SER A 417 16.66 31.12 9.58
N VAL A 418 17.59 31.39 10.49
CA VAL A 418 18.26 30.33 11.24
C VAL A 418 17.34 30.02 12.40
N ASP A 419 16.47 29.03 12.21
CA ASP A 419 15.45 28.67 13.20
C ASP A 419 16.09 27.98 14.42
N SER A 420 17.15 27.20 14.21
CA SER A 420 17.90 26.54 15.29
C SER A 420 19.31 26.12 14.88
N GLU A 421 20.07 25.56 15.83
CA GLU A 421 21.33 24.87 15.54
C GLU A 421 21.15 23.66 14.60
N TRP A 422 19.91 23.16 14.43
CA TRP A 422 19.58 21.93 13.69
C TRP A 422 18.97 22.18 12.31
N ILE A 423 18.30 23.31 12.11
CA ILE A 423 17.46 23.59 10.92
C ILE A 423 17.74 25.00 10.42
N ASP A 424 18.06 25.10 9.12
CA ASP A 424 17.97 26.36 8.39
C ASP A 424 16.67 26.38 7.59
N THR A 425 15.96 27.50 7.61
CA THR A 425 14.67 27.63 6.93
C THR A 425 14.67 28.80 5.97
N TRP A 426 14.07 28.59 4.79
CA TRP A 426 13.78 29.64 3.82
C TRP A 426 12.28 29.65 3.55
N THR A 427 11.66 30.83 3.67
CA THR A 427 10.22 30.99 3.47
C THR A 427 9.96 31.88 2.25
N LYS A 428 9.12 31.40 1.32
CA LYS A 428 8.66 32.12 0.15
C LYS A 428 7.46 33.02 0.48
N THR A 429 7.21 34.00 -0.38
CA THR A 429 6.05 34.91 -0.30
C THR A 429 4.70 34.18 -0.36
N ASN A 430 4.63 33.03 -1.02
CA ASN A 430 3.43 32.18 -1.11
C ASN A 430 3.22 31.28 0.14
N GLY A 431 4.03 31.47 1.19
CA GLY A 431 3.96 30.71 2.45
C GLY A 431 4.66 29.34 2.42
N SER A 432 5.23 28.93 1.28
CA SER A 432 5.96 27.67 1.16
C SER A 432 7.35 27.75 1.81
N THR A 433 7.84 26.64 2.35
CA THR A 433 9.13 26.61 3.06
C THR A 433 10.07 25.55 2.52
N LEU A 434 11.35 25.88 2.45
CA LEU A 434 12.44 24.92 2.31
C LEU A 434 13.18 24.85 3.64
N GLU A 435 13.41 23.65 4.15
CA GLU A 435 14.16 23.41 5.37
C GLU A 435 15.36 22.51 5.07
N LEU A 436 16.54 22.88 5.57
CA LEU A 436 17.74 22.07 5.53
C LEU A 436 18.04 21.55 6.93
N TRP A 437 17.87 20.24 7.12
CA TRP A 437 18.07 19.59 8.41
C TRP A 437 19.50 19.08 8.54
N LYS A 438 20.27 19.62 9.47
CA LYS A 438 21.74 19.51 9.52
C LYS A 438 22.28 18.15 10.02
N ASN A 439 21.44 17.25 10.51
CA ASN A 439 21.88 16.01 11.15
C ASN A 439 21.13 14.76 10.64
N THR A 440 21.43 14.37 9.39
CA THR A 440 20.94 13.12 8.76
C THR A 440 21.21 11.86 9.58
N LYS A 441 22.38 11.76 10.24
CA LYS A 441 22.76 10.57 11.00
C LYS A 441 21.69 10.21 12.03
N ARG A 442 21.07 11.19 12.68
CA ARG A 442 20.00 10.93 13.67
C ARG A 442 18.76 10.24 13.10
N TRP A 443 18.55 10.30 11.79
CA TRP A 443 17.35 9.81 11.13
C TRP A 443 17.60 8.55 10.29
N THR A 444 18.75 7.90 10.45
CA THR A 444 18.99 6.60 9.82
C THR A 444 18.53 5.45 10.70
N ASN A 445 18.46 4.26 10.12
CA ASN A 445 18.11 3.03 10.83
C ASN A 445 19.08 2.69 11.97
N ARG A 446 20.31 3.23 11.95
CA ARG A 446 21.29 3.02 13.02
C ARG A 446 20.95 3.77 14.30
N GLU A 447 20.35 4.95 14.20
CA GLU A 447 20.10 5.85 15.32
C GLU A 447 18.64 5.79 15.77
N LEU A 448 17.72 5.57 14.85
CA LEU A 448 16.31 5.37 15.17
C LEU A 448 16.04 3.93 15.58
N LEU A 449 15.17 3.78 16.58
CA LEU A 449 14.69 2.48 16.99
C LEU A 449 13.81 1.86 15.89
N GLY A 450 13.98 0.57 15.65
CA GLY A 450 13.16 -0.17 14.70
C GLY A 450 11.67 -0.08 15.04
N PRO A 451 10.77 -0.11 14.04
CA PRO A 451 9.37 0.20 14.27
C PRO A 451 8.66 -0.81 15.19
N GLU A 452 9.19 -2.03 15.33
CA GLU A 452 8.68 -3.09 16.22
C GLU A 452 9.30 -3.09 17.62
N ALA A 453 10.31 -2.27 17.90
CA ALA A 453 11.02 -2.35 19.18
C ALA A 453 10.37 -1.52 20.29
N SER A 454 10.47 -2.01 21.52
CA SER A 454 9.97 -1.31 22.72
C SER A 454 10.77 -0.04 23.00
N ARG A 455 10.07 1.07 23.22
CA ARG A 455 10.69 2.39 23.39
C ARG A 455 11.02 2.70 24.84
N ASN A 456 12.15 3.38 25.05
CA ASN A 456 12.47 4.10 26.27
C ASN A 456 12.31 5.63 26.07
N ASP A 457 12.41 6.41 27.15
CA ASP A 457 12.26 7.87 27.10
C ASP A 457 13.28 8.59 26.20
N ALA A 458 14.47 8.04 26.02
CA ALA A 458 15.47 8.62 25.12
C ALA A 458 15.06 8.42 23.65
N ASP A 459 14.53 7.25 23.30
CA ASP A 459 14.04 6.96 21.95
C ASP A 459 12.88 7.90 21.60
N VAL A 460 11.90 8.06 22.51
CA VAL A 460 10.76 8.96 22.31
C VAL A 460 11.22 10.39 22.06
N ARG A 461 12.18 10.90 22.85
CA ARG A 461 12.72 12.26 22.65
C ARG A 461 13.41 12.43 21.30
N LEU A 462 14.08 11.40 20.80
CA LEU A 462 14.71 11.44 19.48
C LEU A 462 13.65 11.46 18.37
N GLU A 463 12.63 10.61 18.46
CA GLU A 463 11.50 10.60 17.52
C GLU A 463 10.76 11.95 17.52
N GLU A 464 10.48 12.50 18.70
CA GLU A 464 9.86 13.82 18.86
C GLU A 464 10.72 14.93 18.27
N ALA A 465 12.04 14.85 18.37
CA ALA A 465 12.94 15.82 17.72
C ALA A 465 12.81 15.80 16.19
N MET A 466 12.44 14.67 15.59
CA MET A 466 12.12 14.58 14.16
C MET A 466 10.74 15.16 13.84
N ILE A 467 9.73 14.84 14.65
CA ILE A 467 8.33 15.11 14.31
C ILE A 467 7.87 16.51 14.76
N ASN A 468 8.40 17.04 15.86
CA ASN A 468 7.99 18.33 16.43
C ASN A 468 8.10 19.50 15.43
N PRO A 469 9.20 19.66 14.67
CA PRO A 469 9.30 20.73 13.67
C PRO A 469 8.18 20.63 12.62
N LEU A 470 7.84 19.41 12.19
CA LEU A 470 6.77 19.18 11.24
C LEU A 470 5.39 19.57 11.83
N TRP A 471 5.13 19.25 13.10
CA TRP A 471 3.89 19.63 13.79
C TRP A 471 3.76 21.14 13.99
N GLU A 472 4.84 21.82 14.39
CA GLU A 472 4.86 23.28 14.54
C GLU A 472 4.53 24.01 13.24
N ARG A 473 4.81 23.35 12.11
CA ARG A 473 4.54 23.81 10.75
C ARG A 473 3.24 23.27 10.15
N GLY A 474 2.40 22.61 10.95
CA GLY A 474 1.05 22.25 10.56
C GLY A 474 0.86 20.82 10.04
N LEU A 475 1.86 19.93 10.18
CA LEU A 475 1.59 18.49 10.07
C LEU A 475 0.51 18.12 11.09
N LYS A 476 -0.61 17.58 10.61
CA LYS A 476 -1.73 17.24 11.49
C LYS A 476 -1.30 16.18 12.50
N ARG A 477 -1.44 16.49 13.79
CA ARG A 477 -1.30 15.49 14.85
C ARG A 477 -2.43 14.48 14.73
N VAL A 478 -2.10 13.28 14.29
CA VAL A 478 -2.98 12.13 14.51
C VAL A 478 -2.94 11.87 16.01
N LYS A 479 -4.09 12.02 16.67
CA LYS A 479 -4.21 11.73 18.11
C LYS A 479 -3.67 10.32 18.38
N SER A 480 -2.79 10.18 19.37
CA SER A 480 -2.36 8.86 19.84
C SER A 480 -3.53 8.11 20.46
N LEU A 481 -3.41 6.78 20.66
CA LEU A 481 -4.47 5.98 21.27
C LEU A 481 -4.95 6.57 22.60
N ASP A 482 -4.00 7.00 23.43
CA ASP A 482 -4.26 7.58 24.75
C ASP A 482 -5.09 8.87 24.71
N GLN A 483 -5.11 9.55 23.55
CA GLN A 483 -5.90 10.76 23.30
C GLN A 483 -7.23 10.49 22.58
N THR A 484 -7.47 9.24 22.18
CA THR A 484 -8.68 8.79 21.45
C THR A 484 -9.51 7.77 22.22
N ILE A 485 -8.90 7.04 23.16
CA ILE A 485 -9.59 6.17 24.11
C ILE A 485 -9.96 7.00 25.34
N ASN A 486 -11.24 7.03 25.69
CA ASN A 486 -11.64 7.35 27.06
C ASN A 486 -11.30 6.13 27.92
N TRP A 487 -10.18 6.18 28.64
CA TRP A 487 -9.80 5.10 29.53
C TRP A 487 -10.79 5.07 30.71
N PRO A 488 -11.19 3.88 31.20
CA PRO A 488 -12.01 3.77 32.40
C PRO A 488 -11.25 4.38 33.60
N GLY A 489 -11.60 5.61 33.99
CA GLY A 489 -10.93 6.35 35.07
C GLY A 489 -10.63 7.81 34.75
N ASP A 490 -10.56 8.16 33.46
CA ASP A 490 -10.48 9.55 33.03
C ASP A 490 -11.92 10.11 33.00
N GLY A 491 -12.32 10.71 34.12
CA GLY A 491 -13.58 11.45 34.19
C GLY A 491 -13.59 12.60 33.17
N PRO A 492 -14.78 13.09 32.78
CA PRO A 492 -14.90 14.23 31.87
C PRO A 492 -14.19 15.49 32.36
#